data_AF-A0A2N2S0N1-F1
#
_entry.id   AF-A0A2N2S0N1-F1
#
_cell.length_a   1.000
_cell.length_b   1.000
_cell.length_c   1.000
_cell.angle_alpha   90.00
_cell.angle_beta   90.00
_cell.angle_gamma   90.00
#
_symmetry.space_group_name_H-M   'P 1'
#
loop_
_entity.id
_entity.type
_entity.pdbx_description
1 polymer ?
#
loop_
_entity_poly.entity_id
_entity_poly.type
_entity_poly.pdbx_seq_one_letter_code
_entity_poly.pdbx_strand_id
1 'polypeptide(L)'
;MVKSLHSRQYTIFRELLTQAREDAGMTQVQVATKLGKPQSYVSKYESGDRRLDVTEFVQIADFLSLDISGFLDQYRAKAGTFNSPI
;
A
#
# COMPACT_ATOMS: atom_id res chain seq x y z
N MET A 1 -14.42 17.66 -3.73
CA MET A 1 -14.47 17.09 -2.37
C MET A 1 -13.29 16.15 -2.20
N VAL A 2 -12.32 16.50 -1.36
CA VAL A 2 -11.14 15.65 -1.10
C VAL A 2 -11.61 14.46 -0.26
N LYS A 3 -11.70 13.27 -0.87
CA LYS A 3 -11.94 12.01 -0.12
C LYS A 3 -10.85 11.89 0.93
N SER A 4 -11.27 11.92 2.20
CA SER A 4 -10.39 12.01 3.36
C SER A 4 -9.26 10.98 3.29
N LEU A 5 -8.12 11.30 3.90
CA LEU A 5 -6.99 10.40 4.13
C LEU A 5 -7.40 9.04 4.74
N HIS A 6 -8.65 8.92 5.22
CA HIS A 6 -9.25 7.75 5.84
C HIS A 6 -10.41 7.14 5.03
N SER A 7 -10.40 7.25 3.70
CA SER A 7 -11.34 6.46 2.89
C SER A 7 -11.12 4.97 3.17
N ARG A 8 -12.19 4.21 3.42
CA ARG A 8 -12.15 2.74 3.64
C ARG A 8 -11.28 2.03 2.61
N GLN A 9 -11.33 2.47 1.36
CA GLN A 9 -10.53 1.97 0.25
C GLN A 9 -9.02 2.14 0.48
N TYR A 10 -8.58 3.30 0.96
CA TYR A 10 -7.16 3.53 1.25
C TYR A 10 -6.67 2.72 2.45
N THR A 11 -7.52 2.53 3.47
CA THR A 11 -7.21 1.63 4.59
C THR A 11 -6.98 0.20 4.13
N ILE A 12 -7.85 -0.33 3.26
CA ILE A 12 -7.68 -1.67 2.69
C ILE A 12 -6.39 -1.77 1.87
N PHE A 13 -6.09 -0.73 1.09
CA PHE A 13 -4.86 -0.68 0.29
C PHE A 13 -3.60 -0.78 1.18
N ARG A 14 -3.49 0.03 2.23
CA ARG A 14 -2.32 0.00 3.13
C ARG A 14 -2.23 -1.30 3.92
N GLU A 15 -3.35 -1.85 4.39
CA GLU A 15 -3.37 -3.13 5.11
C GLU A 15 -2.90 -4.29 4.21
N LEU A 16 -3.32 -4.31 2.95
CA LEU A 16 -2.84 -5.30 1.98
C LEU A 16 -1.33 -5.15 1.72
N LEU A 17 -0.80 -3.93 1.63
CA LEU A 17 0.63 -3.70 1.49
C LEU A 17 1.42 -4.12 2.74
N THR A 18 0.89 -3.85 3.94
CA THR A 18 1.49 -4.31 5.20
C THR A 18 1.54 -5.84 5.23
N GLN A 19 0.44 -6.52 4.90
CA GLN A 19 0.39 -7.98 4.84
C GLN A 19 1.39 -8.54 3.83
N ALA A 20 1.45 -7.94 2.63
CA ALA A 20 2.41 -8.34 1.61
C ALA A 20 3.87 -8.21 2.08
N ARG A 21 4.21 -7.16 2.84
CA ARG A 21 5.54 -7.02 3.46
C ARG A 21 5.80 -8.16 4.45
N GLU A 22 4.81 -8.49 5.28
CA GLU A 22 4.93 -9.53 6.31
C GLU A 22 5.05 -10.92 5.69
N ASP A 23 4.30 -11.21 4.63
CA ASP A 23 4.37 -12.46 3.86
C ASP A 23 5.74 -12.62 3.19
N ALA A 24 6.36 -11.51 2.77
CA ALA A 24 7.75 -11.49 2.29
C ALA A 24 8.80 -11.65 3.40
N GLY A 25 8.39 -11.77 4.67
CA GLY A 25 9.27 -11.90 5.83
C GLY A 25 10.13 -10.66 6.10
N MET A 26 9.72 -9.49 5.60
CA MET A 26 10.52 -8.27 5.66
C MET A 26 10.07 -7.36 6.81
N THR A 27 11.03 -6.80 7.54
CA THR A 27 10.79 -5.71 8.49
C THR A 27 10.60 -4.37 7.78
N GLN A 28 9.94 -3.41 8.45
CA GLN A 28 9.81 -2.05 7.93
C GLN A 28 11.17 -1.40 7.66
N VAL A 29 12.18 -1.68 8.48
CA VAL A 29 13.56 -1.19 8.29
C VAL A 29 14.15 -1.73 6.99
N GLN A 30 14.02 -3.03 6.72
CA GLN A 30 14.57 -3.65 5.51
C GLN A 30 13.92 -3.09 4.23
N VAL A 31 12.60 -2.88 4.24
CA VAL A 31 11.89 -2.25 3.11
C VAL A 31 12.36 -0.81 2.92
N ALA A 32 12.44 -0.04 4.01
CA ALA A 32 12.92 1.35 3.98
C ALA A 32 14.36 1.45 3.44
N THR A 33 15.25 0.55 3.84
CA THR A 33 16.62 0.47 3.33
C THR A 33 16.64 0.22 1.82
N LYS A 34 15.84 -0.73 1.31
CA LYS A 34 15.73 -0.97 -0.15
C LYS A 34 15.21 0.25 -0.91
N LEU A 35 14.29 1.01 -0.32
CA LEU A 35 13.73 2.23 -0.91
C LEU A 35 14.65 3.46 -0.81
N GLY A 36 15.77 3.37 -0.08
CA GLY A 36 16.60 4.54 0.24
C GLY A 36 15.84 5.58 1.07
N LYS A 37 14.94 5.14 1.96
CA LYS A 37 14.09 5.99 2.82
C LYS A 37 14.33 5.69 4.30
N PRO A 38 13.99 6.62 5.22
CA PRO A 38 13.93 6.32 6.65
C PRO A 38 12.86 5.28 6.96
N GLN A 39 13.02 4.47 8.02
CA GLN A 39 11.98 3.51 8.45
C GLN A 39 10.63 4.19 8.73
N SER A 40 10.65 5.45 9.18
CA SER A 40 9.44 6.24 9.39
C SER A 40 8.62 6.48 8.12
N TYR A 41 9.23 6.40 6.92
CA TYR A 41 8.50 6.41 5.66
C TYR A 41 7.55 5.21 5.57
N VAL A 42 8.05 4.01 5.90
CA VAL A 42 7.27 2.78 5.89
C VAL A 42 6.19 2.81 6.96
N SER A 43 6.58 3.13 8.20
CA SER A 43 5.62 3.26 9.29
C SER A 43 4.48 4.23 8.97
N LYS A 44 4.77 5.37 8.32
CA LYS A 44 3.76 6.40 8.00
C LYS A 44 2.79 5.97 6.90
N TYR A 45 3.22 5.23 5.88
CA TYR A 45 2.27 4.75 4.88
C TYR A 45 1.44 3.58 5.42
N GLU A 46 2.02 2.72 6.26
CA GLU A 46 1.30 1.62 6.90
C GLU A 46 0.29 2.14 7.93
N SER A 47 0.61 3.21 8.68
CA SER A 47 -0.32 3.87 9.61
C SER A 47 -1.37 4.76 8.94
N GLY A 48 -1.16 5.11 7.66
CA GLY A 48 -2.04 6.02 6.92
C GLY A 48 -1.75 7.51 7.17
N ASP A 49 -0.69 7.84 7.93
CA ASP A 49 -0.22 9.21 8.13
C ASP A 49 0.36 9.83 6.85
N ARG A 50 0.74 8.98 5.87
CA ARG A 50 1.22 9.39 4.55
C ARG A 50 0.54 8.58 3.45
N ARG A 51 0.16 9.29 2.38
CA ARG A 51 -0.30 8.64 1.15
C ARG A 51 0.85 8.16 0.28
N LEU A 52 0.70 6.98 -0.30
CA LEU A 52 1.52 6.53 -1.43
C LEU A 52 0.86 6.97 -2.72
N ASP A 53 1.66 7.48 -3.66
CA ASP A 53 1.23 7.56 -5.05
C ASP A 53 1.47 6.24 -5.79
N VAL A 54 1.05 6.18 -7.05
CA VAL A 54 1.16 4.95 -7.86
C VAL A 54 2.61 4.56 -8.15
N THR A 55 3.52 5.53 -8.27
CA THR A 55 4.94 5.26 -8.54
C THR A 55 5.62 4.68 -7.30
N GLU A 56 5.28 5.19 -6.13
CA GLU A 56 5.76 4.66 -4.85
C GLU A 56 5.21 3.26 -4.59
N PHE A 57 3.93 3.02 -4.89
CA PHE A 57 3.33 1.68 -4.83
C PHE A 57 4.06 0.68 -5.72
N VAL A 58 4.27 1.01 -7.00
CA VAL A 58 4.95 0.12 -7.95
C VAL A 58 6.36 -0.20 -7.48
N GLN A 59 7.12 0.79 -7.01
CA GLN A 59 8.46 0.56 -6.45
C GLN A 59 8.42 -0.41 -5.27
N ILE A 60 7.50 -0.21 -4.32
CA ILE A 60 7.33 -1.12 -3.17
C ILE A 60 6.97 -2.52 -3.64
N ALA A 61 6.07 -2.64 -4.63
CA ALA A 61 5.67 -3.92 -5.18
C ALA A 61 6.85 -4.68 -5.82
N ASP A 62 7.69 -4.00 -6.59
CA ASP A 62 8.88 -4.60 -7.18
C ASP A 62 9.86 -5.10 -6.09
N PHE A 63 10.10 -4.31 -5.04
CA PHE A 63 11.01 -4.69 -3.95
C PHE A 63 10.51 -5.86 -3.10
N LEU A 64 9.19 -6.01 -3.00
CA LEU A 64 8.52 -7.11 -2.33
C LEU A 64 8.27 -8.31 -3.27
N SER A 65 8.62 -8.20 -4.55
CA SER A 65 8.31 -9.21 -5.59
C SER A 65 6.81 -9.56 -5.63
N LEU A 66 5.96 -8.54 -5.48
CA LEU A 66 4.51 -8.70 -5.51
C LEU A 66 4.00 -8.87 -6.94
N ASP A 67 3.08 -9.81 -7.12
CA ASP A 67 2.20 -9.80 -8.30
C ASP A 67 1.21 -8.65 -8.18
N ILE A 68 1.47 -7.57 -8.92
CA ILE A 68 0.61 -6.38 -8.94
C ILE A 68 -0.80 -6.73 -9.41
N SER A 69 -0.96 -7.65 -10.38
CA SER A 69 -2.29 -8.01 -10.87
C SER A 69 -3.09 -8.71 -9.77
N GLY A 70 -2.50 -9.74 -9.15
CA GLY A 70 -3.12 -10.44 -8.03
C GLY A 70 -3.40 -9.53 -6.83
N PHE A 71 -2.51 -8.57 -6.54
CA PHE A 71 -2.75 -7.56 -5.51
C PHE A 71 -3.99 -6.70 -5.84
N LEU A 72 -4.11 -6.22 -7.08
CA LEU A 72 -5.22 -5.38 -7.50
C LEU A 72 -6.55 -6.13 -7.51
N ASP A 73 -6.55 -7.43 -7.84
CA ASP A 73 -7.75 -8.27 -7.77
C ASP A 73 -8.22 -8.46 -6.32
N GLN A 74 -7.30 -8.74 -5.40
CA GLN A 74 -7.60 -8.81 -3.96
C GLN A 74 -8.11 -7.47 -3.42
N TYR A 75 -7.47 -6.37 -3.84
CA TYR A 75 -7.87 -5.04 -3.48
C TYR A 75 -9.31 -4.74 -3.93
N ARG A 76 -9.65 -5.02 -5.20
CA ARG A 76 -11.00 -4.83 -5.74
C ARG A 76 -12.04 -5.66 -5.00
N ALA A 77 -11.72 -6.92 -4.67
CA ALA A 77 -12.61 -7.80 -3.92
C ALA A 77 -12.94 -7.25 -2.51
N LYS A 78 -11.97 -6.62 -1.82
CA LYS A 78 -12.17 -6.06 -0.47
C LYS A 78 -12.73 -4.63 -0.48
N ALA A 79 -12.22 -3.77 -1.36
CA ALA A 79 -12.55 -2.35 -1.43
C ALA A 79 -13.91 -2.11 -2.10
N GLY A 80 -14.37 -3.05 -2.94
CA GLY A 80 -15.51 -2.88 -3.82
C GLY A 80 -15.17 -2.02 -5.04
N THR A 81 -16.03 -2.04 -6.06
CA THR A 81 -15.91 -1.14 -7.21
C THR A 81 -16.14 0.31 -6.78
N PHE A 82 -15.40 1.23 -7.40
CA PHE A 82 -15.63 2.67 -7.29
C PHE A 82 -16.93 3.06 -8.02
N ASN A 83 -18.09 2.55 -7.59
CA ASN A 83 -19.38 2.99 -8.10
C ASN A 83 -19.71 4.36 -7.51
N SER A 84 -19.24 5.41 -8.18
CA SER A 84 -19.93 6.69 -8.17
C SER A 84 -20.53 6.86 -9.56
N PRO A 85 -21.87 6.93 -9.72
CA PRO A 85 -22.43 7.40 -10.98
C PRO A 85 -21.90 8.82 -11.20
N ILE A 86 -21.26 9.04 -12.35
CA ILE A 86 -21.04 10.38 -12.88
C ILE A 86 -22.39 10.87 -13.41
#